data_AF-A0A3B8HAU8-F1
#
_entry.id   AF-A0A3B8HAU8-F1
#
_cell.length_a   1.000
_cell.length_b   1.000
_cell.length_c   1.000
_cell.angle_alpha   90.00
_cell.angle_beta   90.00
_cell.angle_gamma   90.00
#
_symmetry.space_group_name_H-M   'P 1'
#
loop_
_entity.id
_entity.type
_entity.pdbx_description
1 polymer ?
#
loop_
_entity_poly.entity_id
_entity_poly.type
_entity_poly.pdbx_seq_one_letter_code
_entity_poly.pdbx_strand_id
1 'polypeptide(L)'
;MPKFQAAINSAMRLRNSIGLEVGLLVLVYTLGHWFWRSQLAIGAATWYATPQDTQLNLALAGYWYAFASVPLFQFILGRWYLRLLIWFRFLWQVSRLNLHLIPTHPDRTGGLGFLGKTAYAFSPILFAQGALLSGIIATQILFEGKILPSFKVEIAGFVAFFVLVILCPLGMFMPPLLRAKRKGLGEYGALVSRYVQEFDGKWVRGGAPKSEELLGSGDIQSLADLGNSYSIVQEMRVVPFGIKDVTPLVVASVLPLLPLLLTVFSLEDLVKRLVRILV
;
A
#
# COMPACT_ATOMS: atom_id res chain seq x y z
N MET A 1 -17.59 23.23 -1.12
CA MET A 1 -16.40 22.46 -0.66
C MET A 1 -15.06 23.16 -1.00
N PRO A 2 -14.81 24.42 -0.56
CA PRO A 2 -13.66 25.21 -1.03
C PRO A 2 -12.29 24.66 -0.56
N LYS A 3 -12.19 24.19 0.69
CA LYS A 3 -10.93 23.65 1.24
C LYS A 3 -10.47 22.36 0.55
N PHE A 4 -11.41 21.48 0.20
CA PHE A 4 -11.11 20.25 -0.54
C PHE A 4 -10.64 20.56 -1.96
N GLN A 5 -11.32 21.46 -2.66
CA GLN A 5 -10.90 21.90 -3.99
C GLN A 5 -9.50 22.57 -3.95
N ALA A 6 -9.21 23.35 -2.91
CA ALA A 6 -7.88 23.94 -2.72
C ALA A 6 -6.79 22.89 -2.52
N ALA A 7 -7.06 21.80 -1.78
CA ALA A 7 -6.14 20.68 -1.61
C ALA A 7 -5.87 19.96 -2.95
N ILE A 8 -6.92 19.70 -3.74
CA ILE A 8 -6.79 19.13 -5.09
C ILE A 8 -5.94 20.05 -5.97
N ASN A 9 -6.30 21.34 -6.05
CA ASN A 9 -5.58 22.30 -6.89
C ASN A 9 -4.12 22.45 -6.45
N SER A 10 -3.82 22.39 -5.14
CA SER A 10 -2.45 22.38 -4.64
C SER A 10 -1.67 21.14 -5.07
N ALA A 11 -2.27 19.95 -4.95
CA ALA A 11 -1.63 18.70 -5.35
C ALA A 11 -1.38 18.65 -6.86
N MET A 12 -2.35 19.10 -7.66
CA MET A 12 -2.25 19.19 -9.12
C MET A 12 -1.17 20.17 -9.58
N ARG A 13 -1.08 21.34 -8.92
CA ARG A 13 0.00 22.32 -9.21
C ARG A 13 1.38 21.76 -8.93
N LEU A 14 1.57 21.05 -7.81
CA LEU A 14 2.85 20.40 -7.50
C LEU A 14 3.16 19.29 -8.50
N ARG A 15 2.19 18.43 -8.81
CA ARG A 15 2.36 17.31 -9.74
C ARG A 15 2.73 17.77 -11.15
N ASN A 16 2.16 18.90 -11.61
CA ASN A 16 2.38 19.44 -12.94
C ASN A 16 3.46 20.55 -12.96
N SER A 17 4.25 20.71 -11.90
CA SER A 17 5.25 21.78 -11.81
C SER A 17 6.49 21.45 -12.64
N ILE A 18 6.71 22.21 -13.71
CA ILE A 18 7.92 22.11 -14.56
C ILE A 18 9.18 22.34 -13.73
N GLY A 19 9.15 23.27 -12.78
CA GLY A 19 10.30 23.56 -11.92
C GLY A 19 10.73 22.36 -11.07
N LEU A 20 9.78 21.55 -10.58
CA LEU A 20 10.11 20.32 -9.84
C LEU A 20 10.70 19.26 -10.76
N GLU A 21 10.22 19.16 -12.00
CA GLU A 21 10.75 18.21 -12.98
C GLU A 21 12.17 18.57 -13.41
N VAL A 22 12.43 19.86 -13.68
CA VAL A 22 13.78 20.36 -14.01
C VAL A 22 14.71 20.19 -12.81
N GLY A 23 14.27 20.52 -11.60
CA GLY A 23 15.05 20.31 -10.38
C GLY A 23 15.41 18.84 -10.16
N LEU A 24 14.47 17.93 -10.46
CA LEU A 24 14.73 16.49 -10.39
C LEU A 24 15.73 16.02 -11.45
N LEU A 25 15.64 16.53 -12.68
CA LEU A 25 16.63 16.23 -13.73
C LEU A 25 18.03 16.67 -13.30
N VAL A 26 18.18 17.88 -12.78
CA VAL A 26 19.47 18.39 -12.27
C VAL A 26 19.98 17.51 -11.13
N LEU A 27 19.12 17.12 -10.19
CA LEU A 27 19.48 16.24 -9.07
C LEU A 27 19.99 14.87 -9.55
N VAL A 28 19.33 14.29 -10.55
CA VAL A 28 19.71 12.99 -11.13
C VAL A 28 21.08 13.06 -11.81
N TYR A 29 21.32 14.09 -12.63
CA TYR A 29 22.61 14.24 -13.33
C TYR A 29 23.77 14.67 -12.44
N THR A 30 23.50 15.19 -11.24
CA THR A 30 24.52 15.59 -10.27
C THR A 30 24.72 14.51 -9.20
N LEU A 31 23.82 14.45 -8.22
CA LEU A 31 23.89 13.54 -7.08
C LEU A 31 23.65 12.07 -7.49
N GLY A 32 22.72 11.85 -8.42
CA GLY A 32 22.41 10.51 -8.90
C GLY A 32 23.58 9.83 -9.62
N HIS A 33 24.29 10.59 -10.45
CA HIS A 33 25.50 10.10 -11.13
C HIS A 33 26.67 9.90 -10.16
N TRP A 34 26.84 10.80 -9.18
CA TRP A 34 27.87 10.66 -8.13
C TRP A 34 27.65 9.39 -7.29
N PHE A 35 26.42 9.15 -6.84
CA PHE A 35 26.07 7.96 -6.06
C PHE A 35 26.29 6.67 -6.84
N TRP A 36 25.93 6.65 -8.13
CA TRP A 36 26.15 5.50 -9.00
C TRP A 36 27.64 5.15 -9.14
N ARG A 37 28.51 6.14 -9.35
CA ARG A 37 29.98 5.90 -9.41
C ARG A 37 30.54 5.29 -8.13
N SER A 38 29.96 5.60 -6.98
CA SER A 38 30.43 5.08 -5.68
C SER A 38 30.00 3.63 -5.39
N GLN A 39 28.95 3.13 -6.03
CA GLN A 39 28.31 1.83 -5.71
C GLN A 39 28.68 0.70 -6.69
N LEU A 40 29.28 1.01 -7.85
CA LEU A 40 29.59 0.03 -8.91
C LEU A 40 31.07 -0.31 -9.06
N ALA A 41 31.84 -0.28 -7.97
CA ALA A 41 33.14 -0.96 -7.97
C ALA A 41 32.93 -2.48 -7.78
N ILE A 42 32.28 -3.14 -8.75
CA ILE A 42 32.39 -4.60 -8.85
C ILE A 42 33.83 -4.86 -9.31
N GLY A 43 34.63 -5.52 -8.47
CA GLY A 43 36.04 -5.86 -8.77
C GLY A 43 36.22 -6.90 -9.88
N ALA A 44 35.20 -7.14 -10.71
CA ALA A 44 35.18 -8.14 -11.77
C ALA A 44 34.86 -7.49 -13.12
N ALA A 45 35.40 -8.06 -14.20
CA ALA A 45 35.07 -7.65 -15.56
C ALA A 45 33.58 -7.91 -15.84
N THR A 46 32.89 -6.87 -16.29
CA THR A 46 31.48 -6.93 -16.68
C THR A 46 31.32 -6.46 -18.12
N TRP A 47 30.14 -6.70 -18.70
CA TRP A 47 29.80 -6.24 -20.04
C TRP A 47 29.86 -4.71 -20.21
N TYR A 48 29.84 -3.94 -19.12
CA TYR A 48 29.86 -2.47 -19.14
C TYR A 48 31.21 -1.87 -18.72
N ALA A 49 32.04 -2.61 -17.99
CA ALA A 49 33.34 -2.13 -17.51
C ALA A 49 34.35 -3.29 -17.39
N THR A 50 35.57 -3.06 -17.88
CA THR A 50 36.70 -3.96 -17.64
C THR A 50 37.69 -3.29 -16.68
N PRO A 51 38.01 -3.92 -15.54
CA PRO A 51 39.04 -3.41 -14.65
C PRO A 51 40.41 -3.54 -15.35
N GLN A 52 41.12 -2.41 -15.50
CA GLN A 52 42.50 -2.37 -15.96
C GLN A 52 43.32 -1.63 -14.91
N ASP A 53 44.18 -2.36 -14.20
CA ASP A 53 44.98 -1.90 -13.07
C ASP A 53 44.17 -1.20 -11.95
N THR A 54 44.13 0.14 -11.95
CA THR A 54 43.46 1.00 -10.95
C THR A 54 42.35 1.88 -11.54
N GLN A 55 42.07 1.76 -12.85
CA GLN A 55 41.03 2.53 -13.53
C GLN A 55 39.98 1.62 -14.17
N LEU A 56 38.71 1.97 -13.99
CA LEU A 56 37.59 1.33 -14.68
C LEU A 56 37.49 1.90 -16.10
N ASN A 57 37.93 1.14 -17.11
CA ASN A 57 37.71 1.50 -18.50
C ASN A 57 36.28 1.10 -18.90
N LEU A 58 35.44 2.10 -19.15
CA LEU A 58 34.08 1.90 -19.62
C LEU A 58 34.08 1.60 -21.11
N ALA A 59 33.41 0.52 -21.51
CA ALA A 59 33.07 0.29 -22.91
C ALA A 59 32.04 1.34 -23.39
N LEU A 60 31.80 1.45 -24.70
CA LEU A 60 30.71 2.28 -25.25
C LEU A 60 29.36 1.96 -24.59
N ALA A 61 29.10 0.68 -24.31
CA ALA A 61 27.93 0.22 -23.57
C ALA A 61 27.88 0.74 -22.12
N GLY A 62 29.04 0.88 -21.46
CA GLY A 62 29.15 1.45 -20.13
C GLY A 62 28.87 2.94 -20.07
N TYR A 63 29.32 3.70 -21.08
CA TYR A 63 28.94 5.12 -21.21
C TYR A 63 27.42 5.28 -21.40
N TRP A 64 26.81 4.47 -22.26
CA TRP A 64 25.35 4.50 -22.45
C TRP A 64 24.60 4.15 -21.16
N TYR A 65 25.02 3.09 -20.47
CA TYR A 65 24.43 2.69 -19.20
C TYR A 65 24.53 3.81 -18.14
N ALA A 66 25.71 4.42 -18.00
CA ALA A 66 25.99 5.44 -16.98
C ALA A 66 25.30 6.79 -17.21
N PHE A 67 25.17 7.23 -18.47
CA PHE A 67 24.69 8.58 -18.81
C PHE A 67 23.28 8.62 -19.39
N ALA A 68 22.76 7.50 -19.89
CA ALA A 68 21.40 7.41 -20.41
C ALA A 68 20.51 6.51 -19.51
N SER A 69 20.85 5.23 -19.36
CA SER A 69 19.97 4.26 -18.70
C SER A 69 19.77 4.57 -17.21
N VAL A 70 20.86 4.83 -16.48
CA VAL A 70 20.82 5.10 -15.04
C VAL A 70 20.12 6.42 -14.72
N PRO A 71 20.44 7.55 -15.37
CA PRO A 71 19.70 8.80 -15.18
C PRO A 71 18.22 8.67 -15.50
N LEU A 72 17.87 7.99 -16.61
CA LEU A 72 16.47 7.77 -16.97
C LEU A 72 15.73 6.98 -15.88
N PHE A 73 16.32 5.89 -15.38
CA PHE A 73 15.77 5.10 -14.29
C PHE A 73 15.60 5.92 -13.01
N GLN A 74 16.64 6.63 -12.57
CA GLN A 74 16.62 7.47 -11.37
C GLN A 74 15.60 8.60 -11.50
N PHE A 75 15.44 9.20 -12.69
CA PHE A 75 14.45 10.23 -12.95
C PHE A 75 13.03 9.67 -12.82
N ILE A 76 12.74 8.53 -13.43
CA ILE A 76 11.42 7.88 -13.32
C ILE A 76 11.11 7.52 -11.86
N LEU A 77 12.07 6.93 -11.14
CA LEU A 77 11.92 6.62 -9.71
C LEU A 77 11.69 7.89 -8.87
N GLY A 78 12.50 8.92 -9.09
CA GLY A 78 12.37 10.21 -8.41
C GLY A 78 11.00 10.83 -8.60
N ARG A 79 10.45 10.78 -9.82
CA ARG A 79 9.09 11.27 -10.11
C ARG A 79 8.04 10.50 -9.33
N TRP A 80 8.18 9.19 -9.18
CA TRP A 80 7.27 8.38 -8.39
C TRP A 80 7.38 8.67 -6.90
N TYR A 81 8.58 8.89 -6.36
CA TYR A 81 8.76 9.33 -4.98
C TYR A 81 8.17 10.73 -4.73
N LEU A 82 8.34 11.66 -5.68
CA LEU A 82 7.66 12.96 -5.62
C LEU A 82 6.13 12.80 -5.61
N ARG A 83 5.56 11.90 -6.43
CA ARG A 83 4.12 11.59 -6.40
C ARG A 83 3.69 11.05 -5.04
N LEU A 84 4.50 10.17 -4.43
CA LEU A 84 4.23 9.66 -3.09
C LEU A 84 4.22 10.79 -2.05
N LEU A 85 5.17 11.73 -2.10
CA LEU A 85 5.22 12.90 -1.20
C LEU A 85 4.03 13.84 -1.42
N ILE A 86 3.66 14.09 -2.68
CA ILE A 86 2.47 14.89 -3.01
C ILE A 86 1.21 14.21 -2.48
N TRP A 87 1.10 12.90 -2.64
CA TRP A 87 -0.02 12.10 -2.13
C TRP A 87 -0.07 12.11 -0.60
N PHE A 88 1.07 11.95 0.07
CA PHE A 88 1.19 12.09 1.53
C PHE A 88 0.65 13.45 1.99
N ARG A 89 1.14 14.54 1.37
CA ARG A 89 0.70 15.91 1.69
C ARG A 89 -0.80 16.10 1.42
N PHE A 90 -1.31 15.59 0.31
CA PHE A 90 -2.72 15.67 -0.05
C PHE A 90 -3.60 14.96 0.97
N LEU A 91 -3.29 13.71 1.31
CA LEU A 91 -4.03 12.94 2.31
C LEU A 91 -3.98 13.58 3.70
N TRP A 92 -2.84 14.18 4.06
CA TRP A 92 -2.72 14.96 5.29
C TRP A 92 -3.68 16.16 5.30
N GLN A 93 -3.75 16.92 4.21
CA GLN A 93 -4.69 18.05 4.13
C GLN A 93 -6.15 17.59 4.22
N VAL A 94 -6.49 16.49 3.56
CA VAL A 94 -7.85 15.94 3.55
C VAL A 94 -8.24 15.36 4.91
N SER A 95 -7.33 14.67 5.61
CA SER A 95 -7.60 14.09 6.93
C SER A 95 -7.90 15.13 8.02
N ARG A 96 -7.49 16.39 7.80
CA ARG A 96 -7.74 17.54 8.68
C ARG A 96 -9.05 18.26 8.38
N LEU A 97 -9.78 17.85 7.34
CA LEU A 97 -11.10 18.41 7.03
C LEU A 97 -12.18 17.77 7.92
N ASN A 98 -13.32 18.43 8.04
CA ASN A 98 -14.50 17.88 8.71
C ASN A 98 -15.17 16.87 7.77
N LEU A 99 -14.62 15.65 7.73
CA LEU A 99 -15.13 14.54 6.94
C LEU A 99 -16.48 14.07 7.52
N HIS A 100 -17.47 13.92 6.65
CA HIS A 100 -18.75 13.32 7.02
C HIS A 100 -18.65 11.80 6.90
N LEU A 101 -18.23 11.16 8.01
CA LEU A 101 -18.06 9.71 8.08
C LEU A 101 -19.34 9.08 8.63
N ILE A 102 -19.87 8.09 7.92
CA ILE A 102 -21.12 7.40 8.29
C ILE A 102 -20.76 6.04 8.92
N PRO A 103 -20.95 5.82 10.23
CA PRO A 103 -20.53 4.58 10.89
C PRO A 103 -21.18 3.30 10.35
N THR A 104 -22.39 3.41 9.80
CA THR A 104 -23.16 2.31 9.19
C THR A 104 -22.84 2.10 7.70
N HIS A 105 -21.82 2.77 7.16
CA HIS A 105 -21.48 2.63 5.75
C HIS A 105 -21.02 1.19 5.43
N PRO A 106 -21.50 0.57 4.33
CA PRO A 106 -21.28 -0.85 4.03
C PRO A 106 -19.82 -1.25 3.77
N ASP A 107 -18.94 -0.28 3.53
CA ASP A 107 -17.49 -0.50 3.36
C ASP A 107 -16.74 -0.78 4.67
N ARG A 108 -17.43 -0.65 5.82
CA ARG A 108 -16.87 -0.76 7.18
C ARG A 108 -15.70 0.19 7.42
N THR A 109 -15.64 1.32 6.72
CA THR A 109 -14.60 2.36 6.80
C THR A 109 -15.18 3.76 6.71
N GLY A 110 -16.47 3.93 7.04
CA GLY A 110 -17.10 5.24 7.10
C GLY A 110 -17.17 5.97 5.76
N GLY A 111 -17.13 5.23 4.63
CA GLY A 111 -17.08 5.79 3.28
C GLY A 111 -15.66 6.01 2.72
N LEU A 112 -14.61 5.70 3.48
CA LEU A 112 -13.21 5.88 3.05
C LEU A 112 -12.56 4.62 2.46
N GLY A 113 -13.31 3.53 2.25
CA GLY A 113 -12.78 2.23 1.84
C GLY A 113 -12.15 2.24 0.44
N PHE A 114 -12.47 3.24 -0.38
CA PHE A 114 -11.83 3.43 -1.68
C PHE A 114 -10.35 3.85 -1.55
N LEU A 115 -9.94 4.48 -0.44
CA LEU A 115 -8.57 4.93 -0.25
C LEU A 115 -7.58 3.76 -0.24
N GLY A 116 -7.93 2.63 0.38
CA GLY A 116 -7.11 1.41 0.34
C GLY A 116 -6.82 0.96 -1.08
N LYS A 117 -7.82 1.00 -1.98
CA LYS A 117 -7.67 0.63 -3.40
C LYS A 117 -6.73 1.57 -4.16
N THR A 118 -6.60 2.83 -3.74
CA THR A 118 -5.69 3.78 -4.40
C THR A 118 -4.22 3.43 -4.17
N ALA A 119 -3.89 2.69 -3.11
CA ALA A 119 -2.53 2.27 -2.83
C ALA A 119 -1.95 1.35 -3.93
N TYR A 120 -2.80 0.59 -4.64
CA TYR A 120 -2.38 -0.27 -5.76
C TYR A 120 -1.69 0.49 -6.90
N ALA A 121 -1.92 1.80 -7.02
CA ALA A 121 -1.22 2.63 -8.00
C ALA A 121 0.32 2.62 -7.80
N PHE A 122 0.80 2.23 -6.62
CA PHE A 122 2.23 2.12 -6.31
C PHE A 122 2.81 0.71 -6.57
N SER A 123 2.01 -0.28 -6.99
CA SER A 123 2.54 -1.62 -7.31
C SER A 123 3.67 -1.62 -8.35
N PRO A 124 3.63 -0.81 -9.44
CA PRO A 124 4.74 -0.77 -10.39
C PRO A 124 6.07 -0.30 -9.79
N ILE A 125 6.06 0.65 -8.85
CA ILE A 125 7.29 1.08 -8.19
C ILE A 125 7.79 0.02 -7.21
N LEU A 126 6.89 -0.68 -6.51
CA LEU A 126 7.26 -1.82 -5.66
C LEU A 126 7.92 -2.93 -6.47
N PHE A 127 7.37 -3.24 -7.63
CA PHE A 127 7.94 -4.22 -8.56
C PHE A 127 9.32 -3.76 -9.05
N ALA A 128 9.47 -2.50 -9.45
CA ALA A 128 10.77 -1.96 -9.87
C ALA A 128 11.83 -2.02 -8.76
N GLN A 129 11.45 -1.68 -7.53
CA GLN A 129 12.35 -1.75 -6.37
C GLN A 129 12.69 -3.19 -6.01
N GLY A 130 11.71 -4.10 -6.07
CA GLY A 130 11.95 -5.53 -5.86
C GLY A 130 12.90 -6.12 -6.90
N ALA A 131 12.79 -5.69 -8.16
CA ALA A 131 13.69 -6.10 -9.23
C ALA A 131 15.12 -5.59 -9.01
N LEU A 132 15.26 -4.35 -8.52
CA LEU A 132 16.56 -3.81 -8.13
C LEU A 132 17.20 -4.61 -6.99
N LEU A 133 16.43 -4.90 -5.93
CA LEU A 133 16.90 -5.74 -4.82
C LEU A 133 17.27 -7.15 -5.31
N SER A 134 16.47 -7.73 -6.21
CA SER A 134 16.74 -9.03 -6.83
C SER A 134 18.09 -9.05 -7.54
N GLY A 135 18.40 -8.04 -8.35
CA GLY A 135 19.70 -7.92 -9.03
C GLY A 135 20.88 -7.79 -8.06
N ILE A 136 20.71 -7.03 -6.98
CA ILE A 136 21.74 -6.86 -5.94
C ILE A 136 22.01 -8.20 -5.23
N ILE A 137 20.97 -8.92 -4.82
CA ILE A 137 21.11 -10.22 -4.17
C ILE A 137 21.67 -11.26 -5.14
N ALA A 138 21.19 -11.30 -6.39
CA ALA A 138 21.69 -12.20 -7.43
C ALA A 138 23.19 -12.03 -7.65
N THR A 139 23.67 -10.78 -7.71
CA THR A 139 25.10 -10.50 -7.88
C THR A 139 25.92 -11.09 -6.73
N GLN A 140 25.46 -10.92 -5.50
CA GLN A 140 26.15 -11.46 -4.32
C GLN A 140 26.12 -13.00 -4.25
N ILE A 141 25.03 -13.63 -4.70
CA ILE A 141 24.94 -15.10 -4.74
C ILE A 141 25.86 -15.66 -5.84
N LEU A 142 25.78 -15.11 -7.04
CA LEU A 142 26.46 -15.65 -8.22
C LEU A 142 27.96 -15.36 -8.24
N PHE A 143 28.39 -14.22 -7.68
CA PHE A 143 29.80 -13.79 -7.76
C PHE A 143 30.53 -13.77 -6.41
N GLU A 144 29.83 -13.68 -5.28
CA GLU A 144 30.46 -13.62 -3.95
C GLU A 144 30.24 -14.90 -3.12
N GLY A 145 29.55 -15.90 -3.68
CA GLY A 145 29.33 -17.20 -3.03
C GLY A 145 28.37 -17.15 -1.83
N LYS A 146 27.58 -16.08 -1.68
CA LYS A 146 26.56 -15.98 -0.62
C LYS A 146 25.36 -16.88 -0.92
N ILE A 147 24.62 -17.27 0.11
CA ILE A 147 23.45 -18.15 -0.02
C ILE A 147 22.14 -17.37 0.14
N LEU A 148 21.11 -17.68 -0.66
CA LEU A 148 19.82 -16.98 -0.59
C LEU A 148 19.21 -16.87 0.83
N PRO A 149 19.27 -17.90 1.70
CA PRO A 149 18.73 -17.80 3.05
C PRO A 149 19.36 -16.71 3.93
N SER A 150 20.56 -16.21 3.61
CA SER A 150 21.18 -15.13 4.39
C SER A 150 20.45 -13.79 4.22
N PHE A 151 19.71 -13.61 3.12
CA PHE A 151 19.04 -12.34 2.78
C PHE A 151 17.60 -12.23 3.28
N LYS A 152 17.14 -13.17 4.12
CA LYS A 152 15.73 -13.21 4.58
C LYS A 152 15.33 -11.93 5.33
N VAL A 153 16.22 -11.41 6.16
CA VAL A 153 15.96 -10.22 6.99
C VAL A 153 15.91 -8.98 6.11
N GLU A 154 16.80 -8.88 5.12
CA GLU A 154 16.89 -7.81 4.14
C GLU A 154 15.64 -7.78 3.26
N ILE A 155 15.20 -8.94 2.75
CA ILE A 155 13.98 -9.06 1.95
C ILE A 155 12.75 -8.69 2.80
N ALA A 156 12.64 -9.23 4.02
CA ALA A 156 11.51 -8.95 4.89
C ALA A 156 11.45 -7.46 5.30
N GLY A 157 12.60 -6.89 5.67
CA GLY A 157 12.74 -5.48 6.03
C GLY A 157 12.43 -4.55 4.85
N PHE A 158 12.89 -4.90 3.65
CA PHE A 158 12.58 -4.17 2.42
C PHE A 158 11.08 -4.16 2.12
N VAL A 159 10.43 -5.33 2.13
CA VAL A 159 8.99 -5.44 1.88
C VAL A 159 8.21 -4.66 2.93
N ALA A 160 8.55 -4.86 4.21
CA ALA A 160 7.89 -4.16 5.31
C ALA A 160 8.06 -2.64 5.17
N PHE A 161 9.26 -2.15 4.92
CA PHE A 161 9.55 -0.73 4.76
C PHE A 161 8.70 -0.10 3.65
N PHE A 162 8.73 -0.66 2.44
CA PHE A 162 8.03 -0.06 1.31
C PHE A 162 6.50 -0.15 1.44
N VAL A 163 5.98 -1.27 1.95
CA VAL A 163 4.55 -1.40 2.25
C VAL A 163 4.12 -0.39 3.31
N LEU A 164 4.90 -0.24 4.39
CA LEU A 164 4.60 0.74 5.44
C LEU A 164 4.67 2.18 4.91
N VAL A 165 5.64 2.51 4.07
CA VAL A 165 5.78 3.84 3.45
C VAL A 165 4.55 4.19 2.61
N ILE A 166 3.98 3.23 1.88
CA ILE A 166 2.75 3.43 1.09
C ILE A 166 1.50 3.48 1.96
N LEU A 167 1.41 2.70 3.04
CA LEU A 167 0.22 2.66 3.89
C LEU A 167 0.21 3.75 4.98
N CYS A 168 1.37 4.28 5.37
CA CYS A 168 1.51 5.30 6.40
C CYS A 168 0.62 6.55 6.16
N PRO A 169 0.55 7.12 4.94
CA PRO A 169 -0.36 8.23 4.62
C PRO A 169 -1.83 7.93 4.92
N LEU A 170 -2.26 6.69 4.70
CA LEU A 170 -3.63 6.26 4.97
C LEU A 170 -3.92 6.21 6.48
N GLY A 171 -2.91 5.99 7.31
CA GLY A 171 -3.01 6.03 8.77
C GLY A 171 -3.44 7.39 9.31
N MET A 172 -3.29 8.49 8.54
CA MET A 172 -3.73 9.82 8.95
C MET A 172 -5.25 9.94 9.16
N PHE A 173 -6.03 9.02 8.57
CA PHE A 173 -7.49 8.96 8.75
C PHE A 173 -7.91 8.19 10.01
N MET A 174 -6.97 7.63 10.77
CA MET A 174 -7.28 6.89 11.97
C MET A 174 -8.00 7.72 13.05
N PRO A 175 -7.56 8.95 13.40
CA PRO A 175 -8.28 9.78 14.37
C PRO A 175 -9.74 10.08 13.99
N PRO A 176 -10.09 10.54 12.77
CA PRO A 176 -11.49 10.77 12.42
C PRO A 176 -12.30 9.45 12.35
N LEU A 177 -11.72 8.34 11.88
CA LEU A 177 -12.39 7.04 11.89
C LEU A 177 -12.68 6.54 13.30
N LEU A 178 -11.73 6.69 14.23
CA LEU A 178 -11.91 6.35 15.65
C LEU A 178 -13.04 7.16 16.29
N ARG A 179 -13.11 8.47 16.01
CA ARG A 179 -14.18 9.34 16.50
C ARG A 179 -15.53 8.92 15.94
N ALA A 180 -15.60 8.63 14.65
CA ALA A 180 -16.82 8.14 14.00
C ALA A 180 -17.27 6.79 14.58
N LYS A 181 -16.35 5.85 14.79
CA LYS A 181 -16.66 4.55 15.41
C LYS A 181 -17.19 4.70 16.83
N ARG A 182 -16.52 5.51 17.68
CA ARG A 182 -16.97 5.74 19.07
C ARG A 182 -18.35 6.39 19.12
N LYS A 183 -18.57 7.42 18.31
CA LYS A 183 -19.87 8.10 18.20
C LYS A 183 -20.95 7.11 17.73
N GLY A 184 -20.64 6.33 16.70
CA GLY A 184 -21.54 5.31 16.17
C GLY A 184 -21.91 4.25 17.21
N LEU A 185 -20.93 3.70 17.94
CA LEU A 185 -21.19 2.70 18.98
C LEU A 185 -22.13 3.24 20.07
N GLY A 186 -21.99 4.50 20.46
CA GLY A 186 -22.88 5.14 21.43
C GLY A 186 -24.30 5.37 20.88
N GLU A 187 -24.41 6.05 19.74
CA GLU A 187 -25.71 6.45 19.17
C GLU A 187 -26.52 5.25 18.67
N TYR A 188 -25.91 4.36 17.89
CA TYR A 188 -26.58 3.16 17.39
C TYR A 188 -26.78 2.13 18.50
N GLY A 189 -25.87 2.03 19.47
CA GLY A 189 -26.04 1.16 20.64
C GLY A 189 -27.25 1.56 21.49
N ALA A 190 -27.44 2.86 21.73
CA ALA A 190 -28.62 3.36 22.44
C ALA A 190 -29.92 3.10 21.64
N LEU A 191 -29.89 3.27 20.32
CA LEU A 191 -31.04 2.98 19.45
C LEU A 191 -31.41 1.49 19.50
N VAL A 192 -30.44 0.60 19.31
CA VAL A 192 -30.65 -0.85 19.40
C VAL A 192 -31.14 -1.26 20.78
N SER A 193 -30.53 -0.73 21.85
CA SER A 193 -30.95 -1.06 23.22
C SER A 193 -32.40 -0.68 23.49
N ARG A 194 -32.84 0.51 23.05
CA ARG A 194 -34.25 0.92 23.19
C ARG A 194 -35.18 0.01 22.40
N TYR A 195 -34.85 -0.26 21.14
CA TYR A 195 -35.68 -1.11 20.28
C TYR A 195 -35.79 -2.54 20.83
N VAL A 196 -34.69 -3.13 21.30
CA VAL A 196 -34.68 -4.48 21.89
C VAL A 196 -35.51 -4.53 23.17
N GLN A 197 -35.46 -3.51 24.02
CA GLN A 197 -36.27 -3.43 25.24
C GLN A 197 -37.76 -3.32 24.94
N GLU A 198 -38.15 -2.48 23.98
CA GLU A 198 -39.53 -2.35 23.52
C GLU A 198 -40.04 -3.65 22.87
N PHE A 199 -39.20 -4.31 22.08
CA PHE A 199 -39.50 -5.60 21.48
C PHE A 199 -39.68 -6.70 22.53
N ASP A 200 -38.80 -6.80 23.54
CA ASP A 200 -38.94 -7.78 24.65
C ASP A 200 -40.25 -7.55 25.41
N GLY A 201 -40.54 -6.29 25.78
CA GLY A 201 -41.77 -5.93 26.47
C GLY A 201 -43.03 -6.29 25.69
N LYS A 202 -43.07 -5.95 24.40
CA LYS A 202 -44.23 -6.22 23.53
C LYS A 202 -44.38 -7.72 23.25
N TRP A 203 -43.33 -8.37 22.74
CA TRP A 203 -43.46 -9.69 22.12
C TRP A 203 -43.01 -10.86 23.02
N VAL A 204 -42.05 -10.66 23.91
CA VAL A 204 -41.49 -11.74 24.76
C VAL A 204 -42.20 -11.80 26.12
N ARG A 205 -42.53 -10.63 26.70
CA ARG A 205 -43.22 -10.51 28.00
C ARG A 205 -44.74 -10.45 27.88
N GLY A 206 -45.28 -10.55 26.66
CA GLY A 206 -46.72 -10.63 26.41
C GLY A 206 -47.45 -9.29 26.48
N GLY A 207 -46.78 -8.16 26.20
CA GLY A 207 -47.40 -6.83 26.12
C GLY A 207 -48.17 -6.55 24.83
N ALA A 208 -48.10 -7.44 23.82
CA ALA A 208 -48.79 -7.29 22.55
C ALA A 208 -50.32 -7.49 22.70
N PRO A 209 -51.15 -6.70 21.98
CA PRO A 209 -52.59 -6.95 21.89
C PRO A 209 -52.87 -8.34 21.31
N LYS A 210 -53.93 -9.02 21.78
CA LYS A 210 -54.33 -10.36 21.29
C LYS A 210 -54.65 -10.42 19.79
N SER A 211 -54.92 -9.27 19.16
CA SER A 211 -55.18 -9.14 17.73
C SER A 211 -53.91 -9.02 16.87
N GLU A 212 -52.75 -8.87 17.49
CA GLU A 212 -51.47 -8.70 16.80
C GLU A 212 -50.65 -9.99 16.95
N GLU A 213 -50.35 -10.65 15.84
CA GLU A 213 -49.52 -11.85 15.82
C GLU A 213 -48.05 -11.49 15.61
N LEU A 214 -47.16 -12.17 16.33
CA LEU A 214 -45.72 -12.01 16.15
C LEU A 214 -45.28 -12.44 14.74
N LEU A 215 -45.82 -13.58 14.27
CA LEU A 215 -45.54 -14.11 12.95
C LEU A 215 -46.18 -13.22 11.88
N GLY A 216 -45.36 -12.74 10.94
CA GLY A 216 -45.80 -11.78 9.91
C GLY A 216 -45.68 -10.32 10.32
N SER A 217 -45.31 -10.02 11.59
CA SER A 217 -45.00 -8.66 12.01
C SER A 217 -43.71 -8.14 11.36
N GLY A 218 -43.69 -6.85 11.00
CA GLY A 218 -42.48 -6.16 10.54
C GLY A 218 -41.44 -5.95 11.64
N ASP A 219 -41.82 -6.15 12.91
CA ASP A 219 -40.96 -5.91 14.08
C ASP A 219 -39.80 -6.92 14.15
N ILE A 220 -40.03 -8.20 13.79
CA ILE A 220 -38.94 -9.21 13.75
C ILE A 220 -37.90 -8.84 12.70
N GLN A 221 -38.34 -8.44 11.50
CA GLN A 221 -37.42 -8.04 10.43
C GLN A 221 -36.66 -6.78 10.83
N SER A 222 -37.34 -5.78 11.40
CA SER A 222 -36.72 -4.55 11.88
C SER A 222 -35.68 -4.80 12.97
N LEU A 223 -35.93 -5.76 13.88
CA LEU A 223 -34.96 -6.20 14.89
C LEU A 223 -33.69 -6.77 14.22
N ALA A 224 -33.86 -7.62 13.21
CA ALA A 224 -32.75 -8.20 12.46
C ALA A 224 -31.96 -7.11 11.68
N ASP A 225 -32.65 -6.20 11.01
CA ASP A 225 -32.05 -5.11 10.23
C ASP A 225 -31.28 -4.12 11.13
N LEU A 226 -31.80 -3.83 12.33
CA LEU A 226 -31.10 -3.04 13.35
C LEU A 226 -29.85 -3.76 13.88
N GLY A 227 -29.95 -5.07 14.14
CA GLY A 227 -28.81 -5.90 14.51
C GLY A 227 -27.70 -5.88 13.46
N ASN A 228 -28.08 -6.01 12.18
CA ASN A 228 -27.14 -5.94 11.06
C ASN A 228 -26.54 -4.52 10.89
N SER A 229 -27.34 -3.48 11.08
CA SER A 229 -26.83 -2.10 11.02
C SER A 229 -25.80 -1.83 12.13
N TYR A 230 -26.03 -2.34 13.34
CA TYR A 230 -25.12 -2.19 14.47
C TYR A 230 -23.86 -3.05 14.34
N SER A 231 -23.95 -4.25 13.77
CA SER A 231 -22.77 -5.09 13.51
C SER A 231 -21.78 -4.39 12.58
N ILE A 232 -22.26 -3.68 11.54
CA ILE A 232 -21.41 -2.86 10.66
C ILE A 232 -20.63 -1.80 11.46
N VAL A 233 -21.26 -1.15 12.43
CA VAL A 233 -20.62 -0.15 13.29
C VAL A 233 -19.56 -0.80 14.20
N GLN A 234 -19.85 -1.98 14.76
CA GLN A 234 -18.90 -2.74 15.57
C GLN A 234 -17.68 -3.18 14.76
N GLU A 235 -17.90 -3.64 13.53
CA GLU A 235 -16.87 -4.10 12.59
C GLU A 235 -16.17 -2.96 11.85
N MET A 236 -16.59 -1.70 12.06
CA MET A 236 -15.96 -0.53 11.46
C MET A 236 -14.45 -0.52 11.77
N ARG A 237 -13.65 -0.45 10.72
CA ARG A 237 -12.19 -0.38 10.78
C ARG A 237 -11.74 1.03 11.15
N VAL A 238 -10.63 1.09 11.89
CA VAL A 238 -10.01 2.33 12.35
C VAL A 238 -8.92 2.84 11.39
N VAL A 239 -8.68 2.11 10.30
CA VAL A 239 -7.79 2.49 9.20
C VAL A 239 -8.50 2.23 7.87
N PRO A 240 -8.25 3.03 6.82
CA PRO A 240 -9.01 2.94 5.57
C PRO A 240 -8.44 1.89 4.58
N PHE A 241 -7.75 0.87 5.10
CA PHE A 241 -7.20 -0.24 4.34
C PHE A 241 -7.38 -1.55 5.12
N GLY A 242 -7.31 -2.68 4.45
CA GLY A 242 -7.32 -4.01 5.07
C GLY A 242 -6.33 -4.96 4.44
N ILE A 243 -6.32 -6.22 4.87
CA ILE A 243 -5.39 -7.23 4.35
C ILE A 243 -5.48 -7.38 2.83
N LYS A 244 -6.69 -7.25 2.26
CA LYS A 244 -6.93 -7.29 0.81
C LYS A 244 -6.16 -6.20 0.05
N ASP A 245 -5.88 -5.06 0.70
CA ASP A 245 -5.11 -3.95 0.14
C ASP A 245 -3.60 -4.11 0.33
N VAL A 246 -3.18 -4.81 1.38
CA VAL A 246 -1.77 -5.10 1.66
C VAL A 246 -1.24 -6.19 0.74
N THR A 247 -2.03 -7.25 0.49
CA THR A 247 -1.58 -8.42 -0.26
C THR A 247 -1.01 -8.08 -1.63
N PRO A 248 -1.67 -7.28 -2.50
CA PRO A 248 -1.11 -6.94 -3.82
C PRO A 248 0.19 -6.14 -3.75
N LEU A 249 0.38 -5.32 -2.71
CA LEU A 249 1.63 -4.56 -2.51
C LEU A 249 2.78 -5.50 -2.14
N VAL A 250 2.53 -6.44 -1.22
CA VAL A 250 3.50 -7.47 -0.85
C VAL A 250 3.85 -8.33 -2.06
N VAL A 251 2.84 -8.81 -2.80
CA VAL A 251 3.04 -9.60 -4.02
C VAL A 251 3.87 -8.83 -5.03
N ALA A 252 3.53 -7.57 -5.33
CA ALA A 252 4.30 -6.75 -6.26
C ALA A 252 5.77 -6.56 -5.83
N SER A 253 6.04 -6.48 -4.53
CA SER A 253 7.39 -6.31 -3.97
C SER A 253 8.22 -7.60 -4.04
N VAL A 254 7.58 -8.76 -3.85
CA VAL A 254 8.25 -10.07 -3.77
C VAL A 254 8.34 -10.77 -5.13
N LEU A 255 7.41 -10.52 -6.04
CA LEU A 255 7.35 -11.16 -7.35
C LEU A 255 8.68 -11.10 -8.14
N PRO A 256 9.42 -9.96 -8.17
CA PRO A 256 10.71 -9.89 -8.85
C PRO A 256 11.85 -10.68 -8.17
N LEU A 257 11.66 -11.14 -6.94
CA LEU A 257 12.64 -11.95 -6.20
C LEU A 257 12.51 -13.45 -6.52
N LEU A 258 11.40 -13.88 -7.14
CA LEU A 258 11.18 -15.29 -7.47
C LEU A 258 12.30 -15.94 -8.31
N PRO A 259 12.90 -15.26 -9.31
CA PRO A 259 14.00 -15.84 -10.06
C PRO A 259 15.19 -16.27 -9.20
N LEU A 260 15.41 -15.64 -8.04
CA LEU A 260 16.48 -16.04 -7.11
C LEU A 260 16.30 -17.46 -6.57
N LEU A 261 15.08 -18.00 -6.55
CA LEU A 261 14.84 -19.38 -6.12
C LEU A 261 15.52 -20.40 -7.04
N LEU A 262 15.80 -20.05 -8.31
CA LEU A 262 16.54 -20.90 -9.25
C LEU A 262 18.01 -21.06 -8.87
N THR A 263 18.55 -20.25 -7.95
CA THR A 263 19.90 -20.46 -7.42
C THR A 263 19.94 -21.55 -6.34
N VAL A 264 18.78 -22.01 -5.85
CA VAL A 264 18.66 -23.02 -4.78
C VAL A 264 17.95 -24.28 -5.29
N PHE A 265 16.93 -24.11 -6.11
CA PHE A 265 16.12 -25.21 -6.64
C PHE A 265 16.30 -25.33 -8.15
N SER A 266 16.22 -26.56 -8.67
CA SER A 266 16.09 -26.77 -10.10
C SER A 266 14.76 -26.21 -10.62
N LEU A 267 14.71 -25.84 -11.90
CA LEU A 267 13.48 -25.35 -12.53
C LEU A 267 12.34 -26.38 -12.41
N GLU A 268 12.66 -27.68 -12.59
CA GLU A 268 11.69 -28.76 -12.46
C GLU A 268 11.08 -28.86 -11.06
N ASP A 269 11.91 -28.76 -10.02
CA ASP A 269 11.44 -28.81 -8.63
C ASP A 269 10.52 -27.63 -8.31
N LEU A 270 10.82 -26.47 -8.88
CA LEU A 270 10.05 -25.25 -8.69
C LEU A 270 8.69 -25.33 -9.38
N VAL A 271 8.63 -25.83 -10.62
CA VAL A 271 7.38 -26.09 -11.35
C VAL A 271 6.53 -27.13 -10.61
N LYS A 272 7.12 -28.25 -10.17
CA LYS A 272 6.41 -29.29 -9.40
C LYS A 272 5.80 -28.72 -8.11
N ARG A 273 6.52 -27.84 -7.40
CA ARG A 273 6.03 -27.18 -6.19
C ARG A 273 4.90 -26.19 -6.47
N LEU A 274 4.99 -25.40 -7.53
CA LEU A 274 3.95 -24.44 -7.92
C LEU A 274 2.64 -25.13 -8.30
N VAL A 275 2.71 -26.20 -9.10
CA VAL A 275 1.52 -26.99 -9.49
C VAL A 275 0.83 -27.56 -8.25
N ARG A 276 1.58 -28.04 -7.27
CA ARG A 276 1.04 -28.60 -6.01
C ARG A 276 0.38 -27.56 -5.09
N ILE A 277 0.64 -26.27 -5.28
CA ILE A 277 -0.01 -25.18 -4.53
C ILE A 277 -1.30 -24.72 -5.24
N LEU A 278 -1.35 -24.87 -6.57
CA LEU A 278 -2.47 -24.45 -7.42
C LEU A 278 -3.56 -25.54 -7.58
N VAL A 279 -3.21 -26.80 -7.36
CA VAL A 279 -4.08 -27.99 -7.46
C VAL A 279 -4.22 -28.64 -6.10
#